data_AF-A0A2V6AQS5-F1
#
_entry.id   AF-A0A2V6AQS5-F1
#
_cell.length_a   1.000
_cell.length_b   1.000
_cell.length_c   1.000
_cell.angle_alpha   90.00
_cell.angle_beta   90.00
_cell.angle_gamma   90.00
#
_symmetry.space_group_name_H-M   'P 1'
#
loop_
_entity.id
_entity.type
_entity.pdbx_description
1 polymer ?
#
loop_
_entity_poly.entity_id
_entity_poly.type
_entity_poly.pdbx_seq_one_letter_code
_entity_poly.pdbx_strand_id
1 'polypeptide(L)'
;EIIVVDDSSTDGTQQLLKEKISPMVDQIIYQPRNCGKGAALRAGFATATGDVILVQDADLEYNPADYPTLLEPILSGNADAVFGSRFMGGRPHRVLYFWHMVGNRFLTLLSNMFTNLNLTDLETCYKAFRAPLVKNLDLREDRFGFEPEVTAKLAKARCRIYEVGISYNGRTYSEGKKVNWKDGFHAIYAILRYNLFG
;
A
#
# COMPACT_ATOMS: atom_id res chain seq x y z
N GLU A 1 -8.62 -7.41 13.62
CA GLU A 1 -9.60 -6.36 13.27
C GLU A 1 -9.60 -6.16 11.76
N ILE A 2 -10.76 -5.82 11.19
CA ILE A 2 -10.96 -5.39 9.81
C ILE A 2 -11.59 -4.01 9.86
N ILE A 3 -10.85 -3.02 9.34
CA ILE A 3 -11.30 -1.63 9.28
C ILE A 3 -11.46 -1.28 7.80
N VAL A 4 -12.69 -0.96 7.41
CA VAL A 4 -13.01 -0.55 6.05
C VAL A 4 -13.07 0.96 6.00
N VAL A 5 -12.38 1.58 5.04
CA VAL A 5 -12.45 3.02 4.79
C VAL A 5 -13.11 3.28 3.44
N ASP A 6 -14.32 3.83 3.47
CA ASP A 6 -15.07 4.24 2.29
C ASP A 6 -14.71 5.69 1.93
N ASP A 7 -14.03 5.89 0.80
CA ASP A 7 -13.59 7.22 0.32
C ASP A 7 -14.68 7.94 -0.48
N SER A 8 -15.89 8.01 0.09
CA SER A 8 -17.08 8.62 -0.51
C SER A 8 -17.55 7.95 -1.81
N SER A 9 -17.77 6.64 -1.79
CA SER A 9 -18.24 5.89 -2.96
C SER A 9 -19.64 6.30 -3.43
N THR A 10 -19.85 6.37 -4.75
CA THR A 10 -21.12 6.80 -5.38
C THR A 10 -21.84 5.69 -6.15
N ASP A 11 -21.32 4.46 -6.11
CA ASP A 11 -21.75 3.31 -6.93
C ASP A 11 -22.62 2.29 -6.16
N GLY A 12 -23.17 2.69 -5.01
CA GLY A 12 -23.94 1.80 -4.13
C GLY A 12 -23.10 1.06 -3.08
N THR A 13 -21.76 1.17 -3.13
CA THR A 13 -20.86 0.57 -2.12
C THR A 13 -21.24 1.01 -0.70
N GLN A 14 -21.58 2.28 -0.49
CA GLN A 14 -21.96 2.77 0.84
C GLN A 14 -23.19 2.05 1.41
N GLN A 15 -24.20 1.74 0.59
CA GLN A 15 -25.38 1.00 1.02
C GLN A 15 -25.04 -0.46 1.34
N LEU A 16 -24.25 -1.10 0.48
CA LEU A 16 -23.75 -2.46 0.71
C LEU A 16 -22.96 -2.57 2.02
N LEU A 17 -22.13 -1.57 2.30
CA LEU A 17 -21.36 -1.48 3.53
C LEU A 17 -22.25 -1.43 4.76
N LYS A 18 -23.30 -0.60 4.75
CA LYS A 18 -24.24 -0.46 5.86
C LYS A 18 -25.07 -1.72 6.10
N GLU A 19 -25.57 -2.33 5.03
CA GLU A 19 -26.56 -3.42 5.13
C GLU A 19 -25.93 -4.80 5.31
N LYS A 20 -24.80 -5.08 4.64
CA LYS A 20 -24.24 -6.44 4.55
C LYS A 20 -22.87 -6.59 5.19
N ILE A 21 -22.02 -5.58 5.10
CA ILE A 21 -20.61 -5.68 5.53
C ILE A 21 -20.41 -5.22 6.97
N SER A 22 -21.18 -4.24 7.44
CA SER A 22 -21.10 -3.73 8.82
C SER A 22 -21.10 -4.83 9.89
N PRO A 23 -21.89 -5.92 9.78
CA PRO A 23 -21.83 -7.03 10.76
C PRO A 23 -20.59 -7.94 10.65
N MET A 24 -19.81 -7.83 9.56
CA MET A 24 -18.67 -8.70 9.25
C MET A 24 -17.31 -8.06 9.53
N VAL A 25 -17.30 -6.77 9.89
CA VAL A 25 -16.07 -5.98 10.10
C VAL A 25 -16.14 -5.24 11.42
N ASP A 26 -14.99 -4.92 11.98
CA ASP A 26 -14.92 -4.27 13.29
C ASP A 26 -15.27 -2.77 13.21
N GLN A 27 -14.94 -2.12 12.09
CA GLN A 27 -15.21 -0.70 11.90
C GLN A 27 -15.35 -0.32 10.43
N ILE A 28 -16.22 0.66 10.17
CA ILE A 28 -16.32 1.33 8.87
C ILE A 28 -16.14 2.83 9.07
N ILE A 29 -15.22 3.44 8.33
CA ILE A 29 -14.97 4.87 8.30
C ILE A 29 -15.49 5.42 6.97
N TYR A 30 -16.42 6.36 7.03
CA TYR A 30 -16.92 7.05 5.84
C TYR A 30 -16.25 8.41 5.72
N GLN A 31 -15.49 8.63 4.66
CA GLN A 31 -14.93 9.94 4.39
C GLN A 31 -16.01 10.88 3.83
N PRO A 32 -16.00 12.18 4.22
CA PRO A 32 -17.02 13.13 3.81
C PRO A 32 -16.95 13.50 2.31
N ARG A 33 -15.81 13.24 1.68
CA ARG A 33 -15.55 13.42 0.25
C ARG A 33 -14.42 12.49 -0.17
N ASN A 34 -14.22 12.34 -1.48
CA ASN A 34 -13.06 11.62 -2.01
C ASN A 34 -11.77 12.38 -1.67
N CYS A 35 -10.99 11.85 -0.73
CA CYS A 35 -9.71 12.40 -0.31
C CYS A 35 -8.53 11.62 -0.88
N GLY A 36 -8.75 10.39 -1.38
CA GLY A 36 -7.73 9.54 -1.98
C GLY A 36 -7.19 8.47 -1.04
N LYS A 37 -6.42 7.54 -1.64
CA LYS A 37 -5.89 6.35 -0.98
C LYS A 37 -5.06 6.67 0.27
N GLY A 38 -4.08 7.56 0.16
CA GLY A 38 -3.21 7.92 1.29
C GLY A 38 -4.00 8.51 2.46
N ALA A 39 -5.00 9.35 2.18
CA ALA A 39 -5.88 9.87 3.23
C ALA A 39 -6.71 8.76 3.89
N ALA A 40 -7.22 7.80 3.12
CA ALA A 40 -7.95 6.65 3.63
C ALA A 40 -7.07 5.75 4.52
N LEU A 41 -5.82 5.51 4.11
CA LEU A 41 -4.85 4.76 4.89
C LEU A 41 -4.55 5.44 6.22
N ARG A 42 -4.30 6.77 6.22
CA ARG A 42 -4.08 7.51 7.46
C ARG A 42 -5.27 7.45 8.41
N ALA A 43 -6.49 7.55 7.88
CA ALA A 43 -7.71 7.41 8.68
C ALA A 43 -7.78 6.01 9.33
N GLY A 44 -7.52 4.94 8.57
CA GLY A 44 -7.49 3.58 9.10
C GLY A 44 -6.36 3.35 10.12
N PHE A 45 -5.17 3.89 9.87
CA PHE A 45 -4.03 3.79 10.80
C PHE A 45 -4.31 4.47 12.13
N ALA A 46 -5.02 5.61 12.12
CA ALA A 46 -5.36 6.35 13.32
C ALA A 46 -6.33 5.59 14.24
N THR A 47 -7.22 4.76 13.68
CA THR A 47 -8.24 4.04 14.45
C THR A 47 -7.86 2.59 14.78
N ALA A 48 -6.95 1.99 14.00
CA ALA A 48 -6.47 0.62 14.24
C ALA A 48 -5.98 0.43 15.67
N THR A 49 -6.28 -0.70 16.29
CA THR A 49 -5.90 -1.02 17.67
C THR A 49 -4.89 -2.16 17.76
N GLY A 50 -4.70 -2.94 16.69
CA GLY A 50 -3.76 -4.04 16.64
C GLY A 50 -2.29 -3.62 16.66
N ASP A 51 -1.42 -4.58 16.99
CA ASP A 51 0.03 -4.37 17.06
C ASP A 51 0.73 -4.33 15.69
N VAL A 52 0.10 -4.91 14.68
CA VAL A 52 0.55 -4.95 13.29
C VAL A 52 -0.61 -4.53 12.39
N ILE A 53 -0.34 -3.62 11.47
CA ILE A 53 -1.30 -3.12 10.50
C ILE A 53 -0.89 -3.62 9.12
N LEU A 54 -1.82 -4.26 8.42
CA LEU A 54 -1.67 -4.73 7.06
C LEU A 54 -2.68 -4.02 6.16
N VAL A 55 -2.21 -3.53 5.01
CA VAL A 55 -3.03 -2.82 4.03
C VAL A 55 -3.56 -3.83 2.99
N GLN A 56 -4.87 -3.86 2.78
CA GLN A 56 -5.51 -4.69 1.74
C GLN A 56 -6.38 -3.81 0.84
N ASP A 57 -6.11 -3.84 -0.47
CA ASP A 57 -6.99 -3.21 -1.45
C ASP A 57 -8.25 -4.08 -1.66
N ALA A 58 -9.42 -3.44 -1.73
CA ALA A 58 -10.72 -4.13 -1.79
C ALA A 58 -11.02 -4.76 -3.16
N ASP A 59 -10.11 -4.67 -4.12
CA ASP A 59 -10.28 -5.11 -5.50
C ASP A 59 -9.86 -6.56 -5.77
N LEU A 60 -9.36 -7.26 -4.74
CA LEU A 60 -8.83 -8.63 -4.81
C LEU A 60 -7.70 -8.80 -5.83
N GLU A 61 -7.02 -7.72 -6.24
CA GLU A 61 -5.76 -7.86 -7.01
C GLU A 61 -4.68 -8.54 -6.16
N TYR A 62 -4.72 -8.32 -4.84
CA TYR A 62 -3.89 -9.01 -3.85
C TYR A 62 -4.69 -10.09 -3.13
N ASN A 63 -4.09 -11.28 -3.00
CA ASN A 63 -4.73 -12.43 -2.38
C ASN A 63 -4.61 -12.39 -0.84
N PRO A 64 -5.73 -12.38 -0.09
CA PRO A 64 -5.72 -12.46 1.38
C PRO A 64 -5.03 -13.72 1.93
N ALA A 65 -4.92 -14.79 1.14
CA ALA A 65 -4.16 -15.99 1.52
C ALA A 65 -2.65 -15.74 1.72
N ASP A 66 -2.14 -14.59 1.26
CA ASP A 66 -0.76 -14.19 1.45
C ASP A 66 -0.52 -13.42 2.77
N TYR A 67 -1.55 -13.14 3.58
CA TYR A 67 -1.39 -12.49 4.90
C TYR A 67 -0.33 -13.16 5.79
N PRO A 68 -0.31 -14.50 5.96
CA PRO A 68 0.70 -15.14 6.81
C PRO A 68 2.13 -14.86 6.32
N THR A 69 2.33 -14.80 5.00
CA THR A 69 3.63 -14.52 4.39
C THR A 69 4.11 -13.09 4.71
N LEU A 70 3.19 -12.12 4.69
CA LEU A 70 3.50 -10.72 5.00
C LEU A 70 3.74 -10.49 6.50
N LEU A 71 2.97 -11.16 7.35
CA LEU A 71 3.03 -10.96 8.80
C LEU A 71 4.23 -11.66 9.43
N GLU A 72 4.64 -12.81 8.89
CA GLU A 72 5.61 -13.67 9.55
C GLU A 72 6.95 -12.98 9.89
N PRO A 73 7.60 -12.20 9.01
CA PRO A 73 8.84 -11.53 9.37
C PRO A 73 8.69 -10.53 10.53
N ILE A 74 7.50 -9.92 10.69
CA ILE A 74 7.20 -9.00 11.79
C ILE A 74 6.96 -9.80 13.08
N LEU A 75 6.17 -10.88 13.01
CA LEU A 75 5.85 -11.73 14.16
C LEU A 75 7.08 -12.45 14.70
N SER A 76 8.00 -12.85 13.84
CA SER A 76 9.32 -13.40 14.20
C SER A 76 10.32 -12.35 14.69
N GLY A 77 9.94 -11.06 14.76
CA GLY A 77 10.79 -9.99 15.29
C GLY A 77 11.92 -9.54 14.37
N ASN A 78 11.94 -10.01 13.12
CA ASN A 78 13.00 -9.74 12.14
C ASN A 78 12.76 -8.41 11.39
N ALA A 79 11.51 -8.04 11.18
CA ALA A 79 11.10 -6.88 10.39
C ALA A 79 10.28 -5.87 11.20
N ASP A 80 10.45 -4.59 10.86
CA ASP A 80 9.59 -3.50 11.34
C ASP A 80 8.50 -3.17 10.32
N ALA A 81 8.77 -3.43 9.03
CA ALA A 81 7.83 -3.35 7.93
C ALA A 81 8.10 -4.46 6.90
N VAL A 82 7.06 -4.95 6.24
CA VAL A 82 7.15 -5.97 5.19
C VAL A 82 6.37 -5.54 3.95
N PHE A 83 7.02 -5.53 2.80
CA PHE A 83 6.41 -5.17 1.52
C PHE A 83 6.20 -6.44 0.69
N GLY A 84 5.00 -6.61 0.15
CA GLY A 84 4.73 -7.66 -0.82
C GLY A 84 5.22 -7.25 -2.19
N SER A 85 6.06 -8.04 -2.84
CA SER A 85 6.52 -7.79 -4.20
C SER A 85 5.81 -8.65 -5.24
N ARG A 86 5.35 -7.99 -6.31
CA ARG A 86 4.80 -8.65 -7.50
C ARG A 86 5.88 -9.25 -8.40
N PHE A 87 7.14 -8.90 -8.19
CA PHE A 87 8.28 -9.30 -9.03
C PHE A 87 9.24 -10.27 -8.34
N MET A 88 8.99 -10.61 -7.08
CA MET A 88 9.80 -11.52 -6.29
C MET A 88 9.08 -12.83 -5.99
N GLY A 89 9.85 -13.93 -5.92
CA GLY A 89 9.37 -15.24 -5.46
C GLY A 89 8.66 -16.08 -6.54
N GLY A 90 8.15 -17.24 -6.11
CA GLY A 90 7.48 -18.23 -6.97
C GLY A 90 5.94 -18.19 -6.92
N ARG A 91 5.35 -17.12 -6.40
CA ARG A 91 3.89 -17.00 -6.29
C ARG A 91 3.26 -16.71 -7.66
N PRO A 92 2.04 -17.19 -7.92
CA PRO A 92 1.35 -16.89 -9.17
C PRO A 92 1.07 -15.40 -9.33
N HIS A 93 1.51 -14.81 -10.44
CA HIS A 93 1.14 -13.46 -10.82
C HIS A 93 0.67 -13.43 -12.28
N ARG A 94 -0.37 -12.66 -12.56
CA ARG A 94 -0.90 -12.48 -13.91
C ARG A 94 0.05 -11.59 -14.72
N VAL A 95 0.53 -12.09 -15.86
CA VAL A 95 1.35 -11.32 -16.79
C VAL A 95 0.47 -10.27 -17.49
N LEU A 96 0.86 -9.00 -17.40
CA LEU A 96 0.11 -7.86 -17.93
C LEU A 96 1.04 -6.94 -18.75
N TYR A 97 0.82 -5.62 -18.65
CA TYR A 97 1.41 -4.59 -19.51
C TYR A 97 2.91 -4.40 -19.26
N PHE A 98 3.73 -4.75 -20.25
CA PHE A 98 5.19 -4.60 -20.23
C PHE A 98 5.66 -3.18 -19.85
N TRP A 99 5.08 -2.14 -20.45
CA TRP A 99 5.49 -0.76 -20.16
C TRP A 99 5.16 -0.29 -18.75
N HIS A 100 4.13 -0.87 -18.10
CA HIS A 100 3.87 -0.62 -16.67
C HIS A 100 4.93 -1.24 -15.79
N MET A 101 5.37 -2.46 -16.13
CA MET A 101 6.49 -3.09 -15.44
C MET A 101 7.77 -2.24 -15.57
N VAL A 102 8.07 -1.75 -16.78
CA VAL A 102 9.24 -0.87 -17.01
C VAL A 102 9.12 0.41 -16.20
N GLY A 103 7.96 1.07 -16.22
CA GLY A 103 7.70 2.28 -15.43
C GLY A 103 7.86 2.03 -13.92
N ASN A 104 7.31 0.94 -13.41
CA ASN A 104 7.45 0.58 -12.00
C ASN A 104 8.91 0.27 -11.61
N ARG A 105 9.65 -0.46 -12.47
CA ARG A 105 11.09 -0.71 -12.26
C ARG A 105 11.89 0.58 -12.23
N PHE A 106 11.56 1.53 -13.11
CA PHE A 106 12.19 2.85 -13.10
C PHE A 106 11.92 3.62 -11.80
N LEU A 107 10.67 3.69 -11.35
CA LEU A 107 10.31 4.34 -10.07
C LEU A 107 10.98 3.66 -8.88
N THR A 108 11.00 2.33 -8.87
CA THR A 108 11.66 1.53 -7.83
C THR A 108 13.16 1.78 -7.81
N LEU A 109 13.82 1.80 -8.98
CA LEU A 109 15.24 2.13 -9.11
C LEU A 109 15.52 3.54 -8.56
N LEU A 110 14.72 4.52 -8.97
CA LEU A 110 14.87 5.90 -8.52
C LEU A 110 14.74 6.01 -6.99
N SER A 111 13.73 5.37 -6.40
CA SER A 111 13.56 5.34 -4.94
C SER A 111 14.73 4.66 -4.24
N ASN A 112 15.19 3.51 -4.75
CA ASN A 112 16.35 2.79 -4.21
C ASN A 112 17.63 3.64 -4.24
N MET A 113 17.85 4.44 -5.30
CA MET A 113 19.00 5.35 -5.37
C MET A 113 19.02 6.38 -4.23
N PHE A 114 17.86 6.89 -3.82
CA PHE A 114 17.78 7.90 -2.77
C PHE A 114 17.70 7.31 -1.35
N THR A 115 16.98 6.19 -1.21
CA THR A 115 16.78 5.52 0.08
C THR A 115 17.93 4.59 0.44
N ASN A 116 18.80 4.26 -0.53
CA ASN A 116 19.83 3.23 -0.44
C ASN A 116 19.26 1.86 -0.02
N LEU A 117 18.04 1.57 -0.46
CA LEU A 117 17.39 0.27 -0.33
C LEU A 117 17.51 -0.54 -1.63
N ASN A 118 17.15 -1.82 -1.57
CA ASN A 118 17.18 -2.75 -2.70
C ASN A 118 15.81 -3.37 -2.99
N LEU A 119 14.74 -2.58 -2.89
CA LEU A 119 13.37 -3.04 -3.15
C LEU A 119 13.22 -3.49 -4.61
N THR A 120 12.41 -4.51 -4.85
CA THR A 120 12.03 -4.94 -6.21
C THR A 120 10.69 -4.34 -6.66
N ASP A 121 9.87 -3.87 -5.71
CA ASP A 121 8.56 -3.30 -5.99
C ASP A 121 8.15 -2.17 -5.03
N LEU A 122 8.48 -0.92 -5.37
CA LEU A 122 8.12 0.25 -4.56
C LEU A 122 6.61 0.49 -4.48
N GLU A 123 5.95 0.46 -5.64
CA GLU A 123 4.54 0.85 -5.82
C GLU A 123 3.57 -0.29 -5.45
N THR A 124 4.06 -1.33 -4.77
CA THR A 124 3.18 -2.32 -4.16
C THR A 124 2.32 -1.65 -3.11
N CYS A 125 1.04 -1.99 -3.12
CA CYS A 125 0.10 -1.50 -2.11
C CYS A 125 -0.08 -2.49 -0.96
N TYR A 126 0.55 -3.67 -1.06
CA TYR A 126 0.41 -4.74 -0.09
C TYR A 126 1.55 -4.66 0.92
N LYS A 127 1.37 -3.84 1.95
CA LYS A 127 2.38 -3.55 2.97
C LYS A 127 1.85 -3.85 4.37
N ALA A 128 2.72 -4.39 5.23
CA ALA A 128 2.46 -4.59 6.64
C ALA A 128 3.49 -3.83 7.49
N PHE A 129 3.07 -3.30 8.62
CA PHE A 129 3.90 -2.47 9.50
C PHE A 129 3.60 -2.78 10.96
N ARG A 130 4.59 -2.65 11.84
CA ARG A 130 4.30 -2.50 13.27
C ARG A 130 3.46 -1.24 13.48
N ALA A 131 2.35 -1.34 14.21
CA ALA A 131 1.42 -0.24 14.37
C ALA A 131 2.05 1.04 14.95
N PRO A 132 2.93 0.97 15.98
CA PRO A 132 3.59 2.17 16.50
C PRO A 132 4.47 2.87 15.45
N LEU A 133 4.98 2.14 14.46
CA LEU A 133 5.83 2.71 13.43
C LEU A 133 5.02 3.63 12.51
N VAL A 134 3.98 3.08 11.86
CA VAL A 134 3.20 3.82 10.87
C VAL A 134 2.38 4.95 11.49
N LYS A 135 1.91 4.78 12.74
CA LYS A 135 1.17 5.82 13.48
C LYS A 135 2.03 7.04 13.88
N ASN A 136 3.34 6.84 14.05
CA ASN A 136 4.26 7.92 14.43
C ASN A 136 4.92 8.60 13.22
N LEU A 137 4.68 8.12 12.00
CA LEU A 137 5.13 8.80 10.79
C LEU A 137 4.18 9.94 10.44
N ASP A 138 4.71 11.14 10.23
CA ASP A 138 3.96 12.31 9.76
C ASP A 138 3.61 12.19 8.27
N LEU A 139 2.74 11.25 7.90
CA LEU A 139 2.33 10.97 6.50
C LEU A 139 1.42 12.08 5.97
N ARG A 140 1.69 12.58 4.75
CA ARG A 140 1.03 13.76 4.16
C ARG A 140 0.44 13.52 2.78
N GLU A 141 0.89 12.50 2.05
CA GLU A 141 0.37 12.19 0.72
C GLU A 141 -1.04 11.62 0.80
N ASP A 142 -1.96 12.24 0.07
CA ASP A 142 -3.38 11.88 0.08
C ASP A 142 -3.74 10.80 -0.94
N ARG A 143 -2.88 10.56 -1.95
CA ARG A 143 -3.11 9.64 -3.06
C ARG A 143 -2.04 8.54 -3.12
N PHE A 144 -1.67 8.10 -4.32
CA PHE A 144 -0.63 7.08 -4.56
C PHE A 144 0.78 7.53 -4.17
N GLY A 145 1.01 8.84 -3.96
CA GLY A 145 2.27 9.34 -3.39
C GLY A 145 2.59 8.78 -2.00
N PHE A 146 1.61 8.17 -1.32
CA PHE A 146 1.82 7.46 -0.05
C PHE A 146 2.93 6.40 -0.15
N GLU A 147 2.97 5.63 -1.25
CA GLU A 147 3.93 4.51 -1.39
C GLU A 147 5.40 4.98 -1.38
N PRO A 148 5.80 6.00 -2.17
CA PRO A 148 7.14 6.57 -2.07
C PRO A 148 7.38 7.34 -0.76
N GLU A 149 6.37 8.04 -0.21
CA GLU A 149 6.51 8.78 1.05
C GLU A 149 6.82 7.84 2.23
N VAL A 150 6.01 6.80 2.44
CA VAL A 150 6.18 5.87 3.56
C VAL A 150 7.52 5.17 3.45
N THR A 151 7.92 4.77 2.24
CA THR A 151 9.21 4.10 2.00
C THR A 151 10.38 5.00 2.35
N ALA A 152 10.38 6.26 1.91
CA ALA A 152 11.44 7.21 2.22
C ALA A 152 11.57 7.46 3.73
N LYS A 153 10.44 7.58 4.44
CA LYS A 153 10.44 7.82 5.89
C LYS A 153 10.89 6.60 6.69
N LEU A 154 10.48 5.40 6.28
CA LEU A 154 10.95 4.15 6.89
C LEU A 154 12.46 3.95 6.68
N ALA A 155 12.98 4.27 5.50
CA ALA A 155 14.40 4.22 5.21
C ALA A 155 15.19 5.18 6.12
N LYS A 156 14.72 6.43 6.27
CA LYS A 156 15.33 7.45 7.14
C LYS A 156 15.28 7.06 8.61
N ALA A 157 14.19 6.44 9.05
CA ALA A 157 14.06 5.88 10.39
C ALA A 157 14.91 4.60 10.61
N ARG A 158 15.65 4.14 9.59
CA ARG A 158 16.49 2.93 9.60
C ARG A 158 15.72 1.68 10.03
N CYS A 159 14.46 1.60 9.64
CA CYS A 159 13.61 0.45 9.91
C CYS A 159 14.11 -0.78 9.14
N ARG A 160 13.94 -1.96 9.73
CA ARG A 160 14.21 -3.24 9.06
C ARG A 160 13.05 -3.55 8.12
N ILE A 161 13.22 -3.22 6.84
CA ILE A 161 12.22 -3.47 5.80
C ILE A 161 12.56 -4.82 5.15
N TYR A 162 11.58 -5.71 5.11
CA TYR A 162 11.66 -6.98 4.38
C TYR A 162 10.74 -6.94 3.18
N GLU A 163 11.07 -7.74 2.17
CA GLU A 163 10.22 -7.96 1.02
C GLU A 163 9.85 -9.44 0.95
N VAL A 164 8.63 -9.76 0.52
CA VAL A 164 8.18 -11.14 0.31
C VAL A 164 7.43 -11.26 -1.02
N GLY A 165 7.54 -12.39 -1.70
CA GLY A 165 6.78 -12.64 -2.93
C GLY A 165 5.29 -12.84 -2.64
N ILE A 166 4.44 -12.15 -3.40
CA ILE A 166 2.97 -12.20 -3.25
C ILE A 166 2.28 -12.60 -4.55
N SER A 167 1.07 -13.12 -4.43
CA SER A 167 0.21 -13.42 -5.57
C SER A 167 -0.47 -12.13 -6.05
N TYR A 168 -0.51 -11.93 -7.37
CA TYR A 168 -1.09 -10.71 -7.95
C TYR A 168 -1.94 -11.01 -9.18
N ASN A 169 -3.22 -10.63 -9.12
CA ASN A 169 -4.15 -10.75 -10.23
C ASN A 169 -4.63 -9.36 -10.67
N GLY A 170 -3.74 -8.62 -11.35
CA GLY A 170 -4.05 -7.27 -11.78
C GLY A 170 -5.22 -7.18 -12.78
N ARG A 171 -5.96 -6.09 -12.69
CA ARG A 171 -7.01 -5.71 -13.63
C ARG A 171 -6.44 -5.24 -14.97
N THR A 172 -7.18 -5.51 -16.02
CA THR A 172 -6.97 -4.92 -17.36
C THR A 172 -7.54 -3.49 -17.41
N TYR A 173 -7.20 -2.73 -18.46
CA TYR A 173 -7.74 -1.37 -18.65
C TYR A 173 -9.27 -1.33 -18.74
N SER A 174 -9.88 -2.34 -19.39
CA SER A 174 -11.35 -2.45 -19.51
C SER A 174 -12.02 -2.75 -18.17
N GLU A 175 -11.28 -3.30 -17.20
CA GLU A 175 -11.74 -3.57 -15.83
C GLU A 175 -11.49 -2.37 -14.88
N GLY A 176 -11.09 -1.21 -15.43
CA GLY A 176 -11.01 0.04 -14.70
C GLY A 176 -9.70 0.25 -13.93
N LYS A 177 -8.56 -0.07 -14.54
CA LYS A 177 -7.24 0.21 -13.94
C LYS A 177 -7.13 1.69 -13.54
N LYS A 178 -6.96 1.94 -12.24
CA LYS A 178 -7.01 3.29 -11.66
C LYS A 178 -5.73 4.12 -11.84
N VAL A 179 -4.60 3.47 -12.18
CA VAL A 179 -3.28 4.12 -12.28
C VAL A 179 -3.07 4.71 -13.68
N ASN A 180 -2.70 5.99 -13.72
CA ASN A 180 -2.41 6.73 -14.94
C ASN A 180 -1.00 7.35 -14.94
N TRP A 181 -0.60 7.96 -16.07
CA TRP A 181 0.71 8.59 -16.24
C TRP A 181 0.95 9.79 -15.32
N LYS A 182 -0.10 10.52 -14.92
CA LYS A 182 0.02 11.63 -13.96
C LYS A 182 0.39 11.11 -12.57
N ASP A 183 -0.13 9.93 -12.19
CA ASP A 183 0.27 9.27 -10.94
C ASP A 183 1.76 8.91 -10.96
N GLY A 184 2.29 8.49 -12.12
CA GLY A 184 3.72 8.25 -12.30
C GLY A 184 4.59 9.52 -12.13
N PHE A 185 4.17 10.65 -12.71
CA PHE A 185 4.86 11.93 -12.49
C PHE A 185 4.78 12.39 -11.03
N HIS A 186 3.63 12.19 -10.37
CA HIS A 186 3.47 12.50 -8.96
C HIS A 186 4.32 11.60 -8.07
N ALA A 187 4.47 10.32 -8.42
CA ALA A 187 5.37 9.40 -7.72
C ALA A 187 6.83 9.88 -7.81
N ILE A 188 7.30 10.32 -8.97
CA ILE A 188 8.64 10.93 -9.13
C ILE A 188 8.79 12.16 -8.22
N TYR A 189 7.78 13.05 -8.23
CA TYR A 189 7.78 14.22 -7.35
C TYR A 189 7.87 13.81 -5.87
N ALA A 190 7.06 12.84 -5.43
CA ALA A 190 7.06 12.37 -4.05
C ALA A 190 8.42 11.74 -3.67
N ILE A 191 9.00 10.91 -4.53
CA ILE A 191 10.34 10.34 -4.32
C ILE A 191 11.36 11.46 -4.08
N LEU A 192 11.40 12.47 -4.96
CA LEU A 192 12.34 13.59 -4.82
C LEU A 192 12.04 14.42 -3.56
N ARG A 193 10.78 14.77 -3.32
CA ARG A 193 10.35 15.64 -2.21
C ARG A 193 10.67 15.04 -0.85
N TYR A 194 10.36 13.76 -0.64
CA TYR A 194 10.52 13.12 0.66
C TYR A 194 11.94 12.61 0.89
N ASN A 195 12.73 12.35 -0.15
CA ASN A 195 14.13 12.00 0.04
C ASN A 195 15.03 13.23 0.22
N LEU A 196 14.85 14.29 -0.57
CA LEU A 196 15.75 15.46 -0.55
C LEU A 196 15.41 16.52 0.51
N PHE A 197 14.12 16.69 0.82
CA PHE A 197 13.65 17.81 1.66
C PHE A 197 12.78 17.36 2.85
N GLY A 198 12.66 16.05 3.06
CA GLY A 198 11.84 15.45 4.12
C GLY A 198 12.66 14.70 5.15
#